data_AF-A0A392MWG9-F1
#
_entry.id   AF-A0A392MWG9-F1
#
_cell.length_a   1.000
_cell.length_b   1.000
_cell.length_c   1.000
_cell.angle_alpha   90.00
_cell.angle_beta   90.00
_cell.angle_gamma   90.00
#
_symmetry.space_group_name_H-M   'P 1'
#
loop_
_entity.id
_entity.type
_entity.pdbx_description
1 polymer ?
#
loop_
_entity_poly.entity_id
_entity_poly.type
_entity_poly.pdbx_seq_one_letter_code
_entity_poly.pdbx_strand_id
1 'polypeptide(L)'
;MHAMEELPLCSTVSTGWRAIHGMDDMDLLSAPTVYAEGPARPTGGAAAIAMLIGPDAPIAFESKLRGSHMAHVYDFYKPDLASEYPVVDGKLSQTCYLMALDTCYKNFCQ
;
A
#
# COMPACT_ATOMS: atom_id res chain seq x y z
N MET A 1 -7.16 -27.93 6.65
CA MET A 1 -8.25 -26.94 6.52
C MET A 1 -8.06 -25.89 7.60
N HIS A 2 -7.14 -24.96 7.41
CA HIS A 2 -7.04 -23.69 8.15
C HIS A 2 -5.94 -22.85 7.51
N ALA A 3 -6.12 -21.53 7.59
CA ALA A 3 -5.33 -20.44 7.00
C ALA A 3 -5.55 -20.21 5.49
N MET A 4 -6.76 -19.76 5.14
CA MET A 4 -6.89 -18.77 4.05
C MET A 4 -6.76 -17.41 4.71
N GLU A 5 -5.56 -16.85 4.60
CA GLU A 5 -5.22 -15.49 5.01
C GLU A 5 -5.92 -14.55 4.02
N GLU A 6 -7.08 -14.04 4.42
CA GLU A 6 -7.71 -12.86 3.84
C GLU A 6 -6.73 -11.69 4.04
N LEU A 7 -5.80 -11.50 3.10
CA LEU A 7 -4.97 -10.31 3.05
C LEU A 7 -5.85 -9.16 2.52
N PRO A 8 -6.27 -8.20 3.37
CA PRO A 8 -6.90 -6.99 2.87
C PRO A 8 -5.89 -6.29 1.96
N LEU A 9 -6.32 -5.97 0.74
CA LEU A 9 -5.55 -5.22 -0.23
C LEU A 9 -5.44 -3.74 0.21
N CYS A 10 -4.73 -3.52 1.30
CA CYS A 10 -4.07 -2.30 1.69
C CYS A 10 -2.63 -2.74 1.90
N SER A 11 -1.67 -2.12 1.22
CA SER A 11 -0.25 -2.38 1.38
C SER A 11 0.13 -2.30 2.86
N THR A 12 0.04 -3.43 3.56
CA THR A 12 0.48 -3.55 4.94
C THR A 12 1.98 -3.74 4.82
N VAL A 13 2.72 -2.63 4.87
CA VAL A 13 4.11 -2.69 5.26
C VAL A 13 4.09 -3.18 6.71
N SER A 14 4.43 -4.45 6.92
CA SER A 14 4.65 -4.96 8.26
C SER A 14 5.83 -4.21 8.86
N THR A 15 5.58 -3.10 9.54
CA THR A 15 6.55 -2.47 10.44
C THR A 15 6.57 -3.30 11.73
N GLY A 16 7.15 -4.50 11.60
CA GLY A 16 7.28 -5.49 12.65
C GLY A 16 8.74 -5.78 12.96
N TRP A 17 9.61 -4.77 13.02
CA TRP A 17 10.97 -4.93 13.50
C TRP A 17 11.20 -3.97 14.65
N ARG A 18 11.47 -4.55 15.81
CA ARG A 18 11.82 -3.81 17.02
C ARG A 18 13.29 -3.44 16.89
N ALA A 19 13.57 -2.20 16.49
CA ALA A 19 14.90 -1.62 16.57
C ALA A 19 15.47 -1.88 17.98
N ILE A 20 16.51 -2.71 18.06
CA ILE A 20 17.28 -2.92 19.28
C ILE A 20 18.28 -1.75 19.32
N HIS A 21 18.32 -1.05 20.46
CA HIS A 21 19.06 0.20 20.69
C HIS A 21 20.29 0.43 19.78
N GLY A 22 20.17 1.41 18.87
CA GLY A 22 21.30 1.97 18.11
C GLY A 22 21.59 1.32 16.77
N MET A 23 20.76 0.40 16.28
CA MET A 23 20.91 -0.23 14.96
C MET A 23 19.90 0.36 13.97
N ASP A 24 20.36 0.60 12.74
CA ASP A 24 19.51 0.97 11.63
C ASP A 24 18.70 -0.25 11.14
N ASP A 25 17.43 -0.04 10.82
CA ASP A 25 16.55 -1.02 10.18
C ASP A 25 16.50 -0.76 8.67
N MET A 26 16.40 -1.82 7.86
CA MET A 26 16.21 -1.70 6.42
C MET A 26 14.80 -2.13 6.04
N ASP A 27 14.06 -1.24 5.37
CA ASP A 27 12.76 -1.54 4.78
C ASP A 27 12.89 -1.71 3.26
N LEU A 28 12.24 -2.75 2.72
CA LEU A 28 12.30 -3.10 1.30
C LEU A 28 10.88 -3.18 0.73
N LEU A 29 10.62 -2.34 -0.28
CA LEU A 29 9.36 -2.29 -1.00
C LEU A 29 9.60 -2.76 -2.45
N SER A 30 8.80 -3.72 -2.90
CA SER A 30 8.78 -4.18 -4.31
C SER A 30 7.35 -4.22 -4.81
N ALA A 31 7.12 -3.68 -6.02
CA ALA A 31 5.78 -3.54 -6.58
C ALA A 31 5.75 -3.78 -8.10
N PRO A 32 5.83 -5.05 -8.55
CA PRO A 32 5.50 -5.38 -9.93
C PRO A 32 3.98 -5.30 -10.16
N THR A 33 3.56 -4.57 -11.19
CA THR A 33 2.17 -4.44 -11.63
C THR A 33 2.06 -4.81 -13.10
N VAL A 34 1.36 -5.91 -13.37
CA VAL A 34 1.12 -6.41 -14.73
C VAL A 34 -0.39 -6.51 -14.94
N TYR A 35 -0.84 -6.04 -16.10
CA TYR A 35 -2.25 -6.03 -16.49
C TYR A 35 -2.48 -6.84 -17.76
N ALA A 36 -3.67 -7.42 -17.87
CA ALA A 36 -4.13 -8.10 -19.08
C ALA A 36 -4.26 -7.12 -20.26
N GLU A 37 -4.68 -7.62 -21.44
CA GLU A 37 -5.04 -6.73 -22.55
C GLU A 37 -6.18 -5.80 -22.16
N GLY A 38 -6.10 -4.53 -22.59
CA GLY A 38 -7.12 -3.53 -22.31
C GLY A 38 -6.55 -2.19 -21.83
N PRO A 39 -7.43 -1.28 -21.39
CA PRO A 39 -7.08 0.10 -21.09
C PRO A 39 -6.18 0.28 -19.86
N ALA A 40 -6.10 -0.73 -18.98
CA ALA A 40 -5.19 -0.72 -17.83
C ALA A 40 -3.76 -1.15 -18.17
N ARG A 41 -3.52 -1.81 -19.32
CA ARG A 41 -2.18 -2.23 -19.74
C ARG A 41 -1.10 -1.14 -19.69
N PRO A 42 -1.33 0.09 -20.17
CA PRO A 42 -0.32 1.14 -20.15
C PRO A 42 0.04 1.65 -18.74
N THR A 43 -0.69 1.25 -17.69
CA THR A 43 -0.41 1.68 -16.29
C THR A 43 0.40 0.65 -15.50
N GLY A 44 0.88 -0.42 -16.14
CA GLY A 44 1.80 -1.39 -15.52
C GLY A 44 3.20 -0.83 -15.29
N GLY A 45 3.99 -1.54 -14.49
CA GLY A 45 5.36 -1.16 -14.18
C GLY A 45 6.00 -2.10 -13.17
N ALA A 46 7.28 -1.91 -12.89
CA ALA A 46 7.98 -2.63 -11.84
C ALA A 46 9.05 -1.73 -11.22
N ALA A 47 9.12 -1.72 -9.89
CA ALA A 47 10.12 -0.98 -9.13
C ALA A 47 10.45 -1.69 -7.83
N ALA A 48 11.64 -1.40 -7.30
CA ALA A 48 12.06 -1.77 -5.95
C ALA A 48 12.73 -0.57 -5.29
N ILE A 49 12.43 -0.34 -4.00
CA ILE A 49 12.97 0.75 -3.19
C ILE A 49 13.46 0.16 -1.87
N ALA A 50 14.68 0.51 -1.48
CA ALA A 50 15.22 0.20 -0.16
C ALA A 50 15.38 1.51 0.63
N MET A 51 14.89 1.53 1.88
CA MET A 51 14.99 2.66 2.79
C MET A 51 15.72 2.22 4.05
N LEU A 52 16.74 2.98 4.46
CA LEU A 52 17.41 2.81 5.75
C LEU A 52 16.73 3.69 6.78
N ILE A 53 16.29 3.11 7.88
CA ILE A 53 15.52 3.74 8.95
C ILE A 53 16.34 3.71 10.23
N GLY A 54 16.63 4.87 10.80
CA GLY A 54 17.46 4.98 12.00
C GLY A 54 17.22 6.30 12.73
N PRO A 55 17.79 6.46 13.94
CA PRO A 55 17.80 7.74 14.65
C PRO A 55 18.55 8.80 13.84
N ASP A 56 18.25 10.08 14.09
CA ASP A 56 18.89 11.24 13.45
C ASP A 56 18.83 11.25 11.91
N ALA A 57 17.79 10.61 11.33
CA ALA A 57 17.58 10.56 9.89
C ALA A 57 17.35 11.95 9.27
N PRO A 58 17.86 12.22 8.05
CA PRO A 58 17.64 13.50 7.36
C PRO A 58 16.18 13.72 6.95
N ILE A 59 15.38 12.65 6.91
CA ILE A 59 13.93 12.68 6.69
C ILE A 59 13.28 12.07 7.93
N ALA A 60 12.84 12.94 8.85
CA ALA A 60 12.23 12.53 10.11
C ALA A 60 10.70 12.42 9.98
N PHE A 61 10.11 11.37 10.55
CA PHE A 61 8.67 11.23 10.62
C PHE A 61 8.08 12.03 11.80
N GLU A 62 7.05 12.83 11.52
CA GLU A 62 6.25 13.48 12.56
C GLU A 62 5.19 12.52 13.10
N SER A 63 5.55 11.77 14.16
CA SER A 63 4.75 10.64 14.68
C SER A 63 3.26 10.92 14.94
N LYS A 64 2.88 12.16 15.25
CA LYS A 64 1.50 12.58 15.53
C LYS A 64 0.76 13.12 14.31
N LEU A 65 1.46 13.52 13.25
CA LEU A 65 0.86 14.08 12.04
C LEU A 65 0.59 12.96 11.02
N ARG A 66 -0.52 12.25 11.21
CA ARG A 66 -0.96 11.17 10.31
C ARG A 66 -2.47 11.05 10.26
N GLY A 67 -3.02 10.74 9.08
CA GLY A 67 -4.41 10.36 8.89
C GLY A 67 -4.51 9.06 8.10
N SER A 68 -5.45 8.18 8.46
CA SER A 68 -5.68 6.91 7.78
C SER A 68 -7.16 6.73 7.47
N HIS A 69 -7.47 6.07 6.36
CA HIS A 69 -8.83 5.69 5.95
C HIS A 69 -8.80 4.23 5.46
N MET A 70 -9.77 3.44 5.91
CA MET A 70 -9.94 2.03 5.51
C MET A 70 -11.42 1.80 5.23
N ALA A 71 -11.72 1.18 4.10
CA ALA A 71 -13.07 0.88 3.67
C ALA A 71 -13.11 -0.48 2.95
N HIS A 72 -14.23 -1.19 3.09
CA HIS A 72 -14.47 -2.43 2.37
C HIS A 72 -15.09 -2.13 1.00
N VAL A 73 -14.28 -2.19 -0.05
CA VAL A 73 -14.66 -1.89 -1.44
C VAL A 73 -13.98 -2.87 -2.39
N TYR A 74 -14.58 -3.09 -3.57
CA TYR A 74 -14.07 -3.99 -4.61
C TYR A 74 -13.68 -3.20 -5.87
N ASP A 75 -12.83 -2.20 -5.71
CA ASP A 75 -12.39 -1.33 -6.79
C ASP A 75 -11.19 -1.93 -7.57
N PHE A 76 -10.24 -2.54 -6.86
CA PHE A 76 -9.09 -3.23 -7.44
C PHE A 76 -8.73 -4.45 -6.58
N TYR A 77 -8.75 -5.67 -7.13
CA TYR A 77 -8.46 -6.88 -6.37
C TYR A 77 -8.06 -8.06 -7.28
N LYS A 78 -7.52 -9.14 -6.70
CA LYS A 78 -7.08 -10.36 -7.41
C LYS A 78 -7.86 -11.58 -6.92
N PRO A 79 -9.06 -11.85 -7.49
CA PRO A 79 -9.87 -12.99 -7.06
C PRO A 79 -9.40 -14.33 -7.65
N ASP A 80 -8.74 -14.30 -8.80
CA ASP A 80 -8.20 -15.50 -9.46
C ASP A 80 -6.76 -15.76 -9.00
N LEU A 81 -6.58 -16.78 -8.17
CA LEU A 81 -5.29 -17.16 -7.61
C LEU A 81 -4.31 -17.73 -8.65
N ALA A 82 -4.79 -18.15 -9.82
CA ALA A 82 -3.94 -18.65 -10.90
C ALA A 82 -3.45 -17.55 -11.84
N SER A 83 -3.98 -16.32 -11.71
CA SER A 83 -3.70 -15.20 -12.60
C SER A 83 -2.94 -14.09 -11.87
N GLU A 84 -1.94 -13.52 -12.55
CA GLU A 84 -1.25 -12.33 -12.04
C GLU A 84 -2.07 -11.04 -12.23
N TYR A 85 -3.09 -11.09 -13.10
CA TYR A 85 -3.87 -9.92 -13.51
C TYR A 85 -5.01 -9.60 -12.53
N PRO A 86 -5.15 -8.32 -12.12
CA PRO A 86 -6.25 -7.90 -11.25
C PRO A 86 -7.57 -7.73 -12.01
N VAL A 87 -8.66 -7.82 -11.28
CA VAL A 87 -9.97 -7.27 -11.66
C VAL A 87 -10.02 -5.81 -11.22
N VAL A 88 -10.36 -4.91 -12.14
CA VAL A 88 -10.31 -3.46 -11.93
C VAL A 88 -11.60 -2.79 -12.39
N ASP A 89 -12.25 -2.05 -11.49
CA ASP A 89 -13.26 -1.05 -11.84
C ASP A 89 -12.62 0.34 -11.77
N GLY A 90 -12.11 0.82 -12.90
CA GLY A 90 -11.33 2.07 -12.94
C GLY A 90 -12.11 3.31 -12.49
N LYS A 91 -13.43 3.35 -12.69
CA LYS A 91 -14.26 4.48 -12.23
C LYS A 91 -14.43 4.43 -10.71
N LEU A 92 -14.70 3.24 -10.17
CA LEU A 92 -14.79 3.05 -8.73
C LEU A 92 -13.44 3.33 -8.05
N SER A 93 -12.32 2.85 -8.60
CA SER A 93 -10.98 3.10 -8.05
C SER A 93 -10.66 4.60 -7.95
N GLN A 94 -11.01 5.40 -8.96
CA GLN A 94 -10.81 6.85 -8.88
C GLN A 94 -11.66 7.48 -7.77
N THR A 95 -12.92 7.04 -7.63
CA THR A 95 -13.83 7.55 -6.60
C THR A 95 -13.33 7.19 -5.21
N CYS A 96 -12.97 5.92 -5.00
CA CYS A 96 -12.44 5.41 -3.73
C CYS A 96 -11.12 6.08 -3.34
N TYR A 97 -10.20 6.29 -4.29
CA TYR A 97 -8.94 6.96 -4.04
C TYR A 97 -9.15 8.40 -3.55
N LEU A 98 -10.00 9.18 -4.22
CA LEU A 98 -10.29 10.56 -3.82
C LEU A 98 -11.02 10.64 -2.48
N MET A 99 -11.96 9.73 -2.21
CA MET A 99 -12.63 9.64 -0.91
C MET A 99 -11.66 9.32 0.22
N ALA A 100 -10.73 8.38 0.00
CA ALA A 100 -9.70 8.03 0.96
C ALA A 100 -8.76 9.21 1.20
N LEU A 101 -8.30 9.88 0.13
CA LEU A 101 -7.45 11.06 0.21
C LEU A 101 -8.09 12.19 1.04
N ASP A 102 -9.34 12.54 0.73
CA ASP A 102 -10.09 13.57 1.45
C ASP A 102 -10.22 13.24 2.94
N THR A 103 -10.48 11.97 3.27
CA THR A 103 -10.63 11.54 4.66
C THR A 103 -9.28 11.55 5.39
N CYS A 104 -8.23 11.02 4.76
CA CYS A 104 -6.87 11.06 5.31
C CYS A 104 -6.42 12.49 5.58
N TYR A 105 -6.68 13.42 4.65
CA TYR A 105 -6.32 14.83 4.80
C TYR A 105 -7.13 15.50 5.93
N LYS A 106 -8.44 15.27 6.00
CA LYS A 106 -9.27 15.77 7.11
C LYS A 106 -8.77 15.29 8.48
N ASN A 107 -8.32 14.05 8.57
CA ASN A 107 -7.78 13.48 9.81
C ASN A 107 -6.37 14.01 10.12
N PHE A 108 -5.57 14.31 9.09
CA PHE A 108 -4.26 14.92 9.24
C PHE A 108 -4.34 16.37 9.76
N CYS A 109 -5.40 17.10 9.41
CA CYS A 109 -5.61 18.49 9.84
C CYS A 109 -6.24 18.65 11.24
N GLN A 110 -6.61 17.55 11.91
CA GLN A 110 -7.15 17.56 13.28
C GLN A 110 -6.02 17.55 14.31
#